data_AF-A0A2M7UB13-F1
#
_entry.id   AF-A0A2M7UB13-F1
#
_cell.length_a   1.000
_cell.length_b   1.000
_cell.length_c   1.000
_cell.angle_alpha   90.00
_cell.angle_beta   90.00
_cell.angle_gamma   90.00
#
_symmetry.space_group_name_H-M   'P 1'
#
loop_
_entity.id
_entity.type
_entity.pdbx_description
1 polymer ?
#
loop_
_entity_poly.entity_id
_entity_poly.type
_entity_poly.pdbx_seq_one_letter_code
_entity_poly.pdbx_strand_id
1 'polypeptide(L)'
;YHKHIRDLIRAVELYDAVAQKYGTSSFAPKALFSEGYVYANELKNFDKARSIYQTFLTAYPEHEMVPSVEFELKYLGKTIEEIPELKHLMSGKTAETQVAGTGKK
;
A
#
# COMPACT_ATOMS: atom_id res chain seq x y z
N TYR A 1 12.29 -11.41 11.53
CA TYR A 1 10.93 -11.64 11.00
C TYR A 1 9.82 -11.45 12.04
N HIS A 2 9.85 -12.04 13.24
CA HIS A 2 8.75 -11.88 14.23
C HIS A 2 8.55 -10.46 14.82
N LYS A 3 9.60 -9.64 14.88
CA LYS A 3 9.52 -8.26 15.41
C LYS A 3 8.67 -7.36 14.52
N HIS A 4 8.87 -7.44 13.21
CA HIS A 4 8.14 -6.62 12.23
C HIS A 4 6.63 -6.87 12.30
N ILE A 5 6.21 -8.15 12.29
CA ILE A 5 4.78 -8.50 12.37
C ILE A 5 4.16 -8.03 13.69
N ARG A 6 4.90 -8.08 14.81
CA ARG A 6 4.42 -7.55 16.10
C ARG A 6 4.30 -6.03 16.10
N ASP A 7 5.25 -5.33 15.48
CA ASP A 7 5.20 -3.87 15.37
C ASP A 7 4.05 -3.42 14.46
N LEU A 8 3.77 -4.20 13.41
CA LEU A 8 2.62 -4.01 12.52
C LEU A 8 1.29 -4.25 13.25
N ILE A 9 1.15 -5.35 13.99
CA ILE A 9 -0.07 -5.62 14.80
C ILE A 9 -0.27 -4.51 15.83
N ARG A 10 0.81 -4.05 16.48
CA ARG A 10 0.74 -2.94 17.44
C ARG A 10 0.35 -1.62 16.77
N ALA A 11 0.82 -1.36 15.55
CA ALA A 11 0.40 -0.20 14.78
C ALA A 11 -1.11 -0.28 14.48
N VAL A 12 -1.61 -1.43 14.06
CA VAL A 12 -3.05 -1.66 13.84
C VAL A 12 -3.88 -1.47 15.12
N GLU A 13 -3.44 -2.00 16.26
CA GLU A 13 -4.12 -1.81 17.54
C GLU A 13 -4.14 -0.33 17.97
N LEU A 14 -3.04 0.40 17.73
CA LEU A 14 -2.97 1.84 18.00
C LEU A 14 -3.86 2.64 17.05
N TYR A 15 -3.96 2.22 15.79
CA TYR A 15 -4.81 2.82 14.78
C TYR A 15 -6.30 2.63 15.09
N ASP A 16 -6.70 1.43 15.50
CA ASP A 16 -8.08 1.15 15.94
C ASP A 16 -8.42 1.92 17.22
N ALA A 17 -7.52 1.95 18.20
CA ALA A 17 -7.70 2.77 19.41
C ALA A 17 -7.82 4.27 19.09
N VAL A 18 -7.08 4.78 18.11
CA VAL A 18 -7.18 6.18 17.67
C VAL A 18 -8.49 6.44 16.94
N ALA A 19 -8.91 5.55 16.05
CA ALA A 19 -10.18 5.68 15.33
C ALA A 19 -11.39 5.63 16.28
N GLN A 20 -11.36 4.75 17.29
CA GLN A 20 -12.45 4.61 18.26
C GLN A 20 -12.46 5.74 19.30
N LYS A 21 -11.28 6.13 19.82
CA LYS A 21 -11.19 7.13 20.90
C LYS A 21 -11.20 8.57 20.38
N TYR A 22 -10.78 8.77 19.15
CA TYR A 22 -10.68 10.07 18.49
C TYR A 22 -11.30 10.02 17.11
N GLY A 23 -12.54 9.52 16.98
CA GLY A 23 -13.25 9.40 15.68
C GLY A 23 -13.38 10.71 14.89
N THR A 24 -13.08 11.86 15.49
CA THR A 24 -12.99 13.19 14.86
C THR A 24 -11.56 13.65 14.55
N SER A 25 -10.55 12.82 14.79
CA SER A 25 -9.15 13.17 14.60
C SER A 25 -8.66 12.76 13.21
N SER A 26 -7.89 13.67 12.60
CA SER A 26 -7.24 13.54 11.29
C SER A 26 -6.32 12.32 11.14
N PHE A 27 -6.07 11.56 12.21
CA PHE A 27 -5.24 10.35 12.19
C PHE A 27 -5.99 9.08 11.77
N ALA A 28 -7.31 9.01 11.97
CA ALA A 28 -8.09 7.81 11.71
C ALA A 28 -8.10 7.35 10.23
N PRO A 29 -8.18 8.25 9.23
CA PRO A 29 -8.04 7.86 7.82
C PRO A 29 -6.66 7.25 7.54
N LYS A 30 -5.59 7.90 8.00
CA LYS A 30 -4.21 7.43 7.81
C LYS A 30 -3.99 6.04 8.42
N ALA A 31 -4.57 5.82 9.59
CA ALA A 31 -4.61 4.53 10.29
C ALA A 31 -5.20 3.41 9.42
N LEU A 32 -6.41 3.60 8.88
CA LEU A 32 -7.07 2.63 8.01
C LEU A 32 -6.27 2.37 6.73
N PHE A 33 -5.72 3.42 6.10
CA PHE A 33 -4.87 3.24 4.93
C PHE A 33 -3.64 2.37 5.24
N SER A 34 -2.95 2.67 6.35
CA SER A 34 -1.78 1.90 6.78
C SER A 34 -2.12 0.44 7.11
N GLU A 35 -3.23 0.19 7.79
CA GLU A 35 -3.68 -1.18 8.09
C GLU A 35 -3.95 -1.96 6.79
N GLY A 36 -4.72 -1.37 5.86
CA GLY A 36 -4.99 -1.98 4.55
C GLY A 36 -3.71 -2.28 3.77
N TYR A 37 -2.76 -1.34 3.78
CA TYR A 37 -1.47 -1.49 3.10
C TYR A 37 -0.65 -2.64 3.65
N VAL A 38 -0.63 -2.80 4.98
CA VAL A 38 0.08 -3.89 5.65
C VAL A 38 -0.54 -5.24 5.30
N TYR A 39 -1.88 -5.35 5.33
CA TYR A 39 -2.54 -6.58 4.92
C TYR A 39 -2.29 -6.91 3.44
N ALA A 40 -2.28 -5.89 2.56
CA ALA A 40 -2.05 -6.06 1.13
C ALA A 40 -0.60 -6.46 0.82
N ASN A 41 0.38 -5.78 1.42
CA ASN A 41 1.78 -5.85 0.99
C ASN A 41 2.61 -6.81 1.85
N GLU A 42 2.38 -6.84 3.17
CA GLU A 42 3.20 -7.61 4.10
C GLU A 42 2.57 -8.99 4.37
N LEU A 43 1.27 -9.01 4.67
CA LEU A 43 0.57 -10.23 5.07
C LEU A 43 -0.06 -10.98 3.89
N LYS A 44 -0.12 -10.34 2.71
CA LYS A 44 -0.77 -10.85 1.48
C LYS A 44 -2.20 -11.36 1.72
N ASN A 45 -2.89 -10.77 2.71
CA ASN A 45 -4.29 -11.06 3.00
C ASN A 45 -5.16 -10.00 2.30
N PHE A 46 -5.43 -10.26 1.03
CA PHE A 46 -6.13 -9.32 0.16
C PHE A 46 -7.60 -9.13 0.56
N ASP A 47 -8.26 -10.15 1.11
CA ASP A 47 -9.65 -10.02 1.58
C ASP A 47 -9.74 -9.03 2.75
N LYS A 48 -8.82 -9.13 3.71
CA LYS A 48 -8.76 -8.20 4.84
C LYS A 48 -8.38 -6.79 4.38
N ALA A 49 -7.37 -6.66 3.53
CA ALA A 49 -6.97 -5.37 2.96
C ALA A 49 -8.14 -4.68 2.23
N ARG A 50 -8.86 -5.42 1.39
CA ARG A 50 -10.06 -4.94 0.68
C ARG A 50 -11.12 -4.44 1.65
N SER A 51 -11.44 -5.21 2.68
CA SER A 51 -12.42 -4.83 3.69
C SER A 51 -12.05 -3.52 4.39
N ILE A 52 -10.77 -3.35 4.76
CA ILE A 52 -10.29 -2.13 5.43
C ILE A 52 -10.36 -0.93 4.49
N TYR A 53 -9.93 -1.08 3.23
CA TYR A 53 -10.01 0.00 2.26
C TYR A 53 -11.46 0.41 1.95
N GLN A 54 -12.40 -0.55 1.90
CA GLN A 54 -13.82 -0.24 1.77
C GLN A 54 -14.37 0.51 2.99
N THR A 55 -13.91 0.16 4.20
CA THR A 55 -14.22 0.93 5.42
C THR A 55 -13.69 2.35 5.32
N PHE A 56 -12.45 2.55 4.85
CA PHE A 56 -11.90 3.89 4.61
C PHE A 56 -12.82 4.70 3.69
N LEU A 57 -13.18 4.15 2.52
CA LEU A 57 -13.99 4.86 1.52
C LEU A 57 -15.39 5.18 2.04
N THR A 58 -15.94 4.34 2.92
CA THR A 58 -17.25 4.57 3.54
C THR A 58 -17.19 5.63 4.64
N ALA A 59 -16.15 5.60 5.49
CA ALA A 59 -16.02 6.50 6.63
C ALA A 59 -15.46 7.88 6.26
N TYR A 60 -14.64 7.96 5.20
CA TYR A 60 -13.90 9.15 4.81
C TYR A 60 -13.97 9.43 3.29
N PRO A 61 -15.19 9.54 2.70
CA PRO A 61 -15.37 9.64 1.26
C PRO A 61 -14.81 10.92 0.62
N GLU A 62 -14.58 11.98 1.40
CA GLU A 62 -14.04 13.27 0.92
C GLU A 62 -12.56 13.48 1.33
N HIS A 63 -11.90 12.45 1.88
CA HIS A 63 -10.52 12.59 2.34
C HIS A 63 -9.53 12.62 1.16
N GLU A 64 -8.45 13.40 1.31
CA GLU A 64 -7.42 13.58 0.27
C GLU A 64 -6.74 12.27 -0.18
N MET A 65 -6.81 11.22 0.64
CA MET A 65 -6.22 9.90 0.38
C MET A 65 -7.16 8.93 -0.34
N VAL A 66 -8.43 9.32 -0.58
CA VAL A 66 -9.39 8.48 -1.32
C VAL A 66 -8.82 7.99 -2.66
N PRO A 67 -8.19 8.84 -3.51
CA PRO A 67 -7.61 8.37 -4.76
C PRO A 67 -6.51 7.31 -4.56
N SER A 68 -5.72 7.43 -3.48
CA SER A 68 -4.70 6.43 -3.14
C SER A 68 -5.32 5.11 -2.70
N VAL A 69 -6.39 5.16 -1.90
CA VAL A 69 -7.13 3.98 -1.44
C VAL A 69 -7.78 3.25 -2.61
N GLU A 70 -8.43 3.98 -3.52
CA GLU A 70 -9.02 3.41 -4.74
C GLU A 70 -7.96 2.77 -5.64
N PHE A 71 -6.78 3.38 -5.74
CA PHE A 71 -5.65 2.82 -6.47
C PHE A 71 -5.19 1.49 -5.86
N GLU A 72 -4.94 1.44 -4.56
CA GLU A 72 -4.56 0.21 -3.85
C GLU A 72 -5.62 -0.90 -4.01
N LEU A 73 -6.91 -0.54 -3.95
CA LEU A 73 -8.03 -1.46 -4.17
C LEU A 73 -8.06 -2.01 -5.61
N LYS A 74 -7.85 -1.14 -6.61
CA LYS A 74 -7.90 -1.48 -8.03
C LYS A 74 -6.78 -2.46 -8.42
N TYR A 75 -5.58 -2.29 -7.85
CA TYR A 75 -4.40 -3.12 -8.14
C TYR A 75 -4.05 -4.07 -7.01
N LEU A 76 -5.00 -4.39 -6.15
CA LEU A 76 -4.73 -5.23 -5.00
C LEU A 76 -4.16 -6.59 -5.42
N GLY A 77 -2.97 -6.91 -4.91
CA GLY A 77 -2.26 -8.14 -5.23
C GLY A 77 -1.56 -8.16 -6.59
N LYS A 78 -1.56 -7.05 -7.32
CA LYS A 78 -0.84 -6.89 -8.60
C LYS A 78 0.61 -6.46 -8.39
N THR A 79 1.51 -6.96 -9.23
CA THR A 79 2.87 -6.41 -9.32
C THR A 79 2.87 -5.11 -10.11
N ILE A 80 3.95 -4.33 -9.97
CA ILE A 80 4.09 -3.06 -10.70
C ILE A 80 4.02 -3.25 -12.24
N GLU A 81 4.44 -4.41 -12.76
CA GLU A 81 4.40 -4.71 -14.20
C GLU A 81 2.97 -4.95 -14.70
N GLU A 82 2.10 -5.45 -13.84
CA GLU A 82 0.70 -5.70 -14.14
C GLU A 82 -0.15 -4.41 -14.13
N ILE A 83 0.40 -3.26 -13.71
CA ILE A 83 -0.32 -1.99 -13.57
C ILE A 83 -0.08 -1.11 -14.81
N PRO A 84 -1.06 -1.01 -15.75
CA PRO A 84 -0.89 -0.25 -16.99
C PRO A 84 -0.49 1.21 -16.78
N GLU A 85 -1.04 1.84 -15.77
CA GLU A 85 -0.84 3.24 -15.42
C GLU A 85 0.59 3.53 -14.95
N LEU A 86 1.31 2.52 -14.45
CA LEU A 86 2.70 2.64 -14.00
C LEU A 86 3.72 2.12 -15.02
N LYS A 87 3.29 1.63 -16.19
CA LYS A 87 4.19 1.10 -17.23
C LYS A 87 5.28 2.09 -17.66
N HIS A 88 4.95 3.38 -17.69
CA HIS A 88 5.89 4.44 -18.06
C HIS A 88 7.06 4.60 -17.06
N LEU A 89 6.88 4.20 -15.81
CA LEU A 89 7.93 4.18 -14.80
C LEU A 89 8.91 3.02 -14.98
N MET A 90 8.46 1.94 -15.63
CA MET A 90 9.25 0.72 -15.85
C MET A 90 10.15 0.80 -17.09
N SER A 91 9.76 1.60 -18.10
CA SER A 91 10.49 1.75 -19.37
C SER A 91 11.91 2.35 -19.24
N GLY A 92 12.30 2.90 -18.08
CA GLY A 92 13.63 3.47 -17.85
C GLY A 92 14.69 2.49 -17.32
N LYS A 93 14.30 1.29 -16.83
CA LYS A 93 15.26 0.32 -16.22
C LYS A 93 15.78 -0.74 -17.18
N THR A 94 15.25 -0.84 -18.39
CA THR A 94 15.61 -1.89 -19.37
C THR A 94 16.80 -1.56 -20.26
N ALA A 95 17.45 -0.40 -20.11
CA ALA A 95 18.52 0.05 -21.02
C ALA A 95 19.97 -0.13 -20.52
N GLU A 96 20.22 -0.59 -19.29
CA GLU A 96 21.58 -0.56 -18.69
C GLU A 96 22.30 -1.91 -18.57
N THR A 97 21.88 -2.99 -19.24
CA THR A 97 22.59 -4.30 -19.15
C THR A 97 23.16 -4.84 -20.46
N GLN A 98 23.20 -4.04 -21.53
CA GLN A 98 23.94 -4.42 -22.74
C GLN A 98 24.75 -3.25 -23.30
N VAL A 99 25.98 -3.06 -22.78
CA VAL A 99 27.10 -2.58 -23.60
C VAL A 99 28.43 -3.15 -23.08
N ALA A 100 28.90 -4.14 -23.84
CA ALA A 100 30.28 -4.37 -24.24
C ALA A 100 31.34 -4.69 -23.18
N GLY A 101 31.45 -6.00 -22.89
CA GLY A 101 32.77 -6.62 -22.94
C GLY A 101 33.17 -6.85 -24.39
N THR A 102 34.15 -6.08 -24.90
CA THR A 102 35.01 -6.47 -26.03
C THR A 102 36.30 -5.64 -26.04
N GLY A 103 37.42 -6.26 -25.63
CA GLY A 103 38.59 -6.40 -26.48
C GLY A 103 39.63 -5.26 -26.60
N LYS A 104 40.87 -5.65 -26.26
CA LYS A 104 42.19 -5.25 -26.79
C LYS A 104 42.89 -4.01 -26.23
N LYS A 105 43.93 -4.26 -25.42
CA LYS A 105 45.31 -4.03 -25.87
C LYS A 105 46.09 -5.33 -25.79
#